data_AF-A0A090EZ22-F1
#
_entry.id   AF-A0A090EZ22-F1
#
_cell.length_a   1.000
_cell.length_b   1.000
_cell.length_c   1.000
_cell.angle_alpha   90.00
_cell.angle_beta   90.00
_cell.angle_gamma   90.00
#
_symmetry.space_group_name_H-M   'P 1'
#
loop_
_entity.id
_entity.type
_entity.pdbx_description
1 polymer ?
#
loop_
_entity_poly.entity_id
_entity_poly.type
_entity_poly.pdbx_seq_one_letter_code
_entity_poly.pdbx_strand_id
1 'polypeptide(L)'
;MPNPEKPVIQYSYKVRQDWAESGAALDNDLANIADSIGDTIDALEDVRRADGALPNGKVTPDSLSDATRALITGQGATGPTGPTGPSGPTGPSGPTGVGVTGATGPTGPVGATGPTGVGATGATGPTGPAGSTGPGVTVLTSRGDLLYRDAAGAQRLAIGAANTVLRSNGSDPAWGAAREVLTGNRSYFVRSDGSDSNNGLANTGGGAFLTVQKAVDTAAALDCSIYNVTINIADATYTGAVTLRQMFGSGTFSIVGNTTTPANVVISVTSSNCFTASDAGPWSIDGVKMQTTTSGICLNATGRTTITLRRIDFGATAGAQHISAGSGARVIMNATTLTLSGGPTFAAWSTQAGAVIECFSTTVTVTASFTVSRFVDGSLGGLVNSGSLTFSLGVFTITGARYIVATNAVINTGGGGASYFPGTVAGSTSTGGQYI
;
A
#
# COMPACT_ATOMS: atom_id res chain seq x y z
N MET A 1 11.49 -28.34 87.46
CA MET A 1 12.47 -27.64 86.60
C MET A 1 11.70 -26.56 85.86
N PRO A 2 12.21 -25.33 85.69
CA PRO A 2 11.51 -24.36 84.84
C PRO A 2 11.54 -24.93 83.42
N ASN A 3 10.37 -25.17 82.83
CA ASN A 3 10.30 -25.70 81.47
C ASN A 3 10.56 -24.54 80.48
N PRO A 4 11.38 -24.78 79.44
CA PRO A 4 12.17 -23.75 78.77
C PRO A 4 11.30 -22.82 77.92
N GLU A 5 11.72 -21.55 77.83
CA GLU A 5 11.11 -20.55 76.95
C GLU A 5 10.92 -21.12 75.53
N LYS A 6 9.70 -20.95 75.00
CA LYS A 6 9.36 -21.33 73.62
C LYS A 6 10.36 -20.64 72.66
N PRO A 7 10.92 -21.34 71.66
CA PRO A 7 11.77 -20.70 70.66
C PRO A 7 10.93 -19.74 69.83
N VAL A 8 11.26 -18.44 69.89
CA VAL A 8 10.67 -17.43 69.00
C VAL A 8 11.31 -17.60 67.63
N ILE A 9 10.57 -18.15 66.67
CA ILE A 9 11.00 -18.18 65.28
C ILE A 9 10.70 -16.80 64.67
N GLN A 10 11.73 -15.96 64.53
CA GLN A 10 11.62 -14.71 63.79
C GLN A 10 11.80 -14.97 62.29
N TYR A 11 10.74 -14.77 61.52
CA TYR A 11 10.80 -14.78 60.06
C TYR A 11 11.25 -13.40 59.58
N SER A 12 12.40 -13.32 58.90
CA SER A 12 12.84 -12.10 58.20
C SER A 12 12.83 -12.37 56.70
N TYR A 13 11.99 -11.65 55.96
CA TYR A 13 11.92 -11.75 54.50
C TYR A 13 12.41 -10.45 53.85
N LYS A 14 13.21 -10.56 52.79
CA LYS A 14 13.52 -9.43 51.90
C LYS A 14 12.51 -9.43 50.76
N VAL A 15 11.68 -8.39 50.69
CA VAL A 15 10.84 -8.13 49.52
C VAL A 15 11.76 -7.83 48.33
N ARG A 16 11.60 -8.54 47.21
CA ARG A 16 12.16 -8.08 45.91
C ARG A 16 11.26 -6.94 45.42
N GLN A 17 11.84 -5.76 45.28
CA GLN A 17 11.15 -4.48 45.09
C GLN A 17 10.77 -4.22 43.62
N ASP A 18 10.13 -5.19 42.98
CA ASP A 18 9.93 -5.12 41.53
C ASP A 18 8.44 -5.10 41.15
N TRP A 19 7.53 -5.47 42.05
CA TRP A 19 6.10 -5.58 41.75
C TRP A 19 5.30 -4.62 42.65
N ALA A 20 4.69 -3.62 42.02
CA ALA A 20 3.90 -2.58 42.66
C ALA A 20 2.47 -3.07 42.98
N GLU A 21 2.35 -4.04 43.89
CA GLU A 21 1.09 -4.38 44.55
C GLU A 21 1.22 -4.03 46.04
N SER A 22 0.27 -3.24 46.54
CA SER A 22 0.30 -2.62 47.86
C SER A 22 0.49 -3.65 48.98
N GLY A 23 1.55 -3.50 49.78
CA GLY A 23 1.94 -4.45 50.84
C GLY A 23 0.87 -4.81 51.88
N ALA A 24 -0.21 -4.04 52.00
CA ALA A 24 -1.30 -4.29 52.96
C ALA A 24 -2.12 -5.58 52.70
N ALA A 25 -2.23 -6.05 51.45
CA ALA A 25 -2.95 -7.28 51.13
C ALA A 25 -2.12 -8.54 51.45
N LEU A 26 -0.83 -8.48 51.16
CA LEU A 26 0.11 -9.58 51.44
C LEU A 26 0.29 -9.79 52.94
N ASP A 27 0.34 -8.70 53.73
CA ASP A 27 0.45 -8.76 55.19
C ASP A 27 -0.76 -9.43 55.86
N ASN A 28 -1.96 -9.28 55.29
CA ASN A 28 -3.20 -9.85 55.82
C ASN A 28 -3.29 -11.37 55.54
N ASP A 29 -2.87 -11.81 54.36
CA ASP A 29 -2.82 -13.23 54.01
C ASP A 29 -1.77 -13.99 54.83
N LEU A 30 -0.61 -13.36 55.08
CA LEU A 30 0.42 -13.93 55.95
C LEU A 30 -0.02 -14.03 57.42
N ALA A 31 -0.79 -13.06 57.94
CA ALA A 31 -1.35 -13.13 59.28
C ALA A 31 -2.33 -14.31 59.43
N ASN A 32 -3.21 -14.52 58.45
CA ASN A 32 -4.17 -15.61 58.45
C ASN A 32 -3.50 -17.00 58.37
N ILE A 33 -2.38 -17.11 57.63
CA ILE A 33 -1.59 -18.35 57.56
C ILE A 33 -0.89 -18.64 58.90
N ALA A 34 -0.39 -17.60 59.60
CA ALA A 34 0.25 -17.77 60.90
C ALA A 34 -0.75 -18.28 61.97
N ASP A 35 -1.98 -17.75 61.98
CA ASP A 35 -3.04 -18.18 62.90
C ASP A 35 -3.47 -19.63 62.64
N SER A 36 -3.64 -20.01 61.37
CA SER A 36 -4.00 -21.39 60.98
C SER A 36 -2.93 -22.43 61.37
N ILE A 37 -1.65 -22.04 61.35
CA ILE A 37 -0.55 -22.90 61.80
C ILE A 37 -0.54 -23.01 63.34
N GLY A 38 -0.91 -21.94 64.06
CA GLY A 38 -1.10 -21.95 65.52
C GLY A 38 -2.16 -22.95 65.97
N ASP A 39 -3.34 -22.89 65.35
CA ASP A 39 -4.46 -23.80 65.65
C ASP A 39 -4.11 -25.28 65.36
N THR A 40 -3.30 -25.52 64.34
CA THR A 40 -2.84 -26.87 63.97
C THR A 40 -1.85 -27.43 64.99
N ILE A 41 -0.98 -26.60 65.55
CA ILE A 41 -0.03 -26.99 66.59
C ILE A 41 -0.76 -27.30 67.91
N ASP A 42 -1.75 -26.49 68.28
CA ASP A 42 -2.56 -26.72 69.48
C ASP A 42 -3.39 -28.01 69.37
N ALA A 43 -3.94 -28.30 68.19
CA ALA A 43 -4.60 -29.57 67.91
C ALA A 43 -3.64 -30.78 68.01
N LEU A 44 -2.38 -30.62 67.58
CA LEU A 44 -1.34 -31.65 67.68
C LEU A 44 -0.87 -31.87 69.13
N GLU A 45 -0.81 -30.82 69.95
CA GLU A 45 -0.50 -30.93 71.39
C GLU A 45 -1.62 -31.60 72.19
N ASP A 46 -2.89 -31.35 71.84
CA ASP A 46 -4.05 -32.02 72.44
C ASP A 46 -4.10 -33.50 72.07
N VAL A 47 -3.76 -33.85 70.82
CA VAL A 47 -3.58 -35.25 70.38
C VAL A 47 -2.45 -35.93 71.15
N ARG A 48 -1.36 -35.21 71.46
CA ARG A 48 -0.22 -35.75 72.22
C ARG A 48 -0.51 -35.92 73.73
N ARG A 49 -1.41 -35.14 74.33
CA ARG A 49 -1.88 -35.36 75.71
C ARG A 49 -2.89 -36.51 75.83
N ALA A 50 -3.54 -36.90 74.74
CA ALA A 50 -4.47 -38.02 74.71
C ALA A 50 -3.76 -39.40 74.69
N ASP A 51 -2.50 -39.46 74.26
CA ASP A 51 -1.75 -40.72 74.19
C ASP A 51 -1.05 -41.04 75.52
N GLY A 52 -1.78 -41.67 76.43
CA GLY A 52 -1.20 -42.22 77.66
C GLY A 52 -2.12 -42.44 78.85
N ALA A 53 -3.38 -42.00 78.82
CA ALA A 53 -4.29 -42.11 79.97
C ALA A 53 -5.72 -42.56 79.66
N LEU A 54 -5.96 -43.35 78.60
CA LEU A 54 -7.28 -43.95 78.40
C LEU A 54 -7.24 -45.46 78.10
N PRO A 55 -8.03 -46.28 78.82
CA PRO A 55 -7.63 -47.64 79.22
C PRO A 55 -7.90 -48.74 78.17
N ASN A 56 -8.19 -48.39 76.92
CA ASN A 56 -8.43 -49.35 75.82
C ASN A 56 -8.02 -48.82 74.42
N GLY A 57 -7.14 -47.81 74.33
CA GLY A 57 -6.34 -47.54 73.13
C GLY A 57 -7.09 -47.19 71.83
N LYS A 58 -8.35 -46.73 71.90
CA LYS A 58 -9.10 -46.22 70.76
C LYS A 58 -9.92 -44.99 71.14
N VAL A 59 -9.82 -43.95 70.33
CA VAL A 59 -10.73 -42.80 70.30
C VAL A 59 -12.11 -43.31 69.85
N THR A 60 -13.14 -43.12 70.65
CA THR A 60 -14.52 -43.45 70.27
C THR A 60 -15.27 -42.18 69.85
N PRO A 61 -16.31 -42.26 69.00
CA PRO A 61 -17.13 -41.11 68.62
C PRO A 61 -17.76 -40.36 69.81
N ASP A 62 -17.89 -41.04 70.96
CA ASP A 62 -18.45 -40.48 72.19
C ASP A 62 -17.39 -39.78 73.06
N SER A 63 -16.11 -39.97 72.75
CA SER A 63 -15.00 -39.22 73.35
C SER A 63 -14.65 -37.96 72.55
N LEU A 64 -15.45 -37.63 71.54
CA LEU A 64 -15.23 -36.52 70.62
C LEU A 64 -16.32 -35.47 70.78
N SER A 65 -15.95 -34.20 70.58
CA SER A 65 -16.94 -33.12 70.49
C SER A 65 -17.83 -33.29 69.26
N ASP A 66 -19.06 -32.74 69.30
CA ASP A 66 -20.01 -32.82 68.19
C ASP A 66 -19.47 -32.23 66.87
N ALA A 67 -18.57 -31.24 66.93
CA ALA A 67 -17.89 -30.68 65.77
C ALA A 67 -16.86 -31.63 65.15
N THR A 68 -16.15 -32.40 65.96
CA THR A 68 -15.15 -33.38 65.50
C THR A 68 -15.81 -34.63 64.92
N ARG A 69 -16.99 -35.02 65.42
CA ARG A 69 -17.74 -36.17 64.88
C ARG A 69 -18.30 -35.90 63.48
N ALA A 70 -18.71 -34.67 63.19
CA ALA A 70 -19.19 -34.24 61.86
C ALA A 70 -18.07 -34.19 60.79
N LEU A 71 -16.82 -34.00 61.20
CA LEU A 71 -15.67 -33.97 60.30
C LEU A 71 -15.16 -35.38 59.92
N ILE A 72 -15.48 -36.41 60.70
CA ILE A 72 -14.89 -37.77 60.57
C ILE A 72 -15.79 -38.76 59.81
N THR A 73 -17.13 -38.69 59.92
CA THR A 73 -18.03 -39.69 59.29
C THR A 73 -18.58 -39.28 57.93
N GLY A 74 -17.78 -38.66 57.06
CA GLY A 74 -18.20 -38.08 55.76
C GLY A 74 -18.78 -39.03 54.70
N GLN A 75 -19.58 -40.04 55.06
CA GLN A 75 -20.44 -40.85 54.20
C GLN A 75 -21.92 -40.63 54.60
N GLY A 76 -22.82 -40.26 53.70
CA GLY A 76 -22.61 -40.01 52.29
C GLY A 76 -23.91 -39.76 51.53
N ALA A 77 -23.78 -39.15 50.35
CA ALA A 77 -24.35 -39.59 49.07
C ALA A 77 -23.86 -38.62 47.97
N THR A 78 -23.50 -39.21 46.85
CA THR A 78 -22.67 -38.71 45.74
C THR A 78 -23.37 -37.69 44.84
N GLY A 79 -22.62 -36.80 44.19
CA GLY A 79 -22.99 -36.24 42.89
C GLY A 79 -22.00 -36.74 41.83
N PRO A 80 -22.44 -37.26 40.66
CA PRO A 80 -21.53 -37.58 39.58
C PRO A 80 -20.71 -36.35 39.17
N THR A 81 -19.54 -36.59 38.60
CA THR A 81 -18.72 -35.56 37.93
C THR A 81 -19.62 -34.65 37.11
N GLY A 82 -19.59 -33.33 37.38
CA GLY A 82 -20.29 -32.38 36.53
C GLY A 82 -19.81 -32.53 35.09
N PRO A 83 -20.70 -32.57 34.08
CA PRO A 83 -20.27 -32.71 32.70
C PRO A 83 -19.28 -31.59 32.36
N THR A 84 -18.26 -31.90 31.57
CA THR A 84 -17.45 -30.87 30.91
C THR A 84 -18.41 -29.87 30.27
N GLY A 85 -18.29 -28.59 30.63
CA GLY A 85 -19.13 -27.54 30.04
C GLY A 85 -19.06 -27.61 28.51
N PRO A 86 -20.16 -27.36 27.78
CA PRO A 86 -20.15 -27.42 26.33
C PRO A 86 -19.06 -26.49 25.80
N SER A 87 -18.30 -26.95 24.79
CA SER A 87 -17.41 -26.06 24.04
C SER A 87 -18.21 -24.82 23.63
N GLY A 88 -17.65 -23.62 23.87
CA GLY A 88 -18.30 -22.39 23.44
C GLY A 88 -18.63 -22.45 21.95
N PRO A 89 -19.74 -21.83 21.49
CA PRO A 89 -20.12 -21.87 20.08
C PRO A 89 -18.96 -21.35 19.23
N THR A 90 -18.62 -22.07 18.17
CA THR A 90 -17.74 -21.54 17.12
C THR A 90 -18.33 -20.20 16.68
N GLY A 91 -17.52 -19.14 16.68
CA GLY A 91 -17.96 -17.83 16.23
C GLY A 91 -18.57 -17.92 14.83
N PRO A 92 -19.58 -17.09 14.49
CA PRO A 92 -20.24 -17.17 13.19
C PRO A 92 -19.20 -17.08 12.08
N SER A 93 -19.26 -17.98 11.10
CA SER A 93 -18.51 -17.80 9.86
C SER A 93 -18.86 -16.42 9.30
N GLY A 94 -17.83 -15.62 8.99
CA GLY A 94 -18.05 -14.36 8.30
C GLY A 94 -18.91 -14.57 7.05
N PRO A 95 -19.71 -13.57 6.62
CA PRO A 95 -20.58 -13.72 5.47
C PRO A 95 -19.79 -14.24 4.27
N THR A 96 -20.26 -15.32 3.65
CA THR A 96 -19.66 -15.91 2.45
C THR A 96 -19.83 -14.95 1.28
N GLY A 97 -18.94 -13.96 1.19
CA GLY A 97 -18.70 -13.11 0.03
C GLY A 97 -17.34 -13.47 -0.56
N VAL A 98 -17.24 -13.49 -1.89
CA VAL A 98 -16.04 -13.93 -2.60
C VAL A 98 -14.86 -13.03 -2.23
N GLY A 99 -13.91 -13.59 -1.44
CA GLY A 99 -12.57 -13.07 -1.26
C GLY A 99 -12.28 -12.34 0.06
N VAL A 100 -12.39 -13.01 1.21
CA VAL A 100 -11.36 -13.23 2.26
C VAL A 100 -12.02 -13.91 3.46
N THR A 101 -11.53 -15.08 3.89
CA THR A 101 -12.00 -15.76 5.09
C THR A 101 -11.71 -14.89 6.31
N GLY A 102 -12.74 -14.43 7.04
CA GLY A 102 -12.56 -13.75 8.31
C GLY A 102 -11.86 -14.65 9.32
N ALA A 103 -10.92 -14.10 10.10
CA ALA A 103 -10.18 -14.86 11.11
C ALA A 103 -11.15 -15.53 12.11
N THR A 104 -10.94 -16.83 12.37
CA THR A 104 -11.64 -17.56 13.42
C THR A 104 -11.50 -16.81 14.75
N GLY A 105 -12.62 -16.47 15.40
CA GLY A 105 -12.60 -15.85 16.73
C GLY A 105 -11.83 -16.71 17.73
N PRO A 106 -11.16 -16.12 18.74
CA PRO A 106 -10.40 -16.88 19.74
C PRO A 106 -11.32 -17.85 20.51
N THR A 107 -10.82 -19.05 20.78
CA THR A 107 -11.49 -20.03 21.65
C THR A 107 -11.73 -19.40 23.03
N GLY A 108 -12.96 -19.47 23.54
CA GLY A 108 -13.27 -19.02 24.89
C GLY A 108 -12.42 -19.75 25.95
N PRO A 109 -12.11 -19.13 27.10
CA PRO A 109 -11.30 -19.77 28.14
C PRO A 109 -11.96 -21.04 28.69
N VAL A 110 -11.15 -22.03 29.05
CA VAL A 110 -11.60 -23.26 29.72
C VAL A 110 -12.21 -22.88 31.07
N GLY A 111 -13.44 -23.32 31.35
CA GLY A 111 -14.08 -23.10 32.65
C GLY A 111 -13.27 -23.76 33.77
N ALA A 112 -13.13 -23.09 34.91
CA ALA A 112 -12.35 -23.59 36.05
C ALA A 112 -12.89 -24.93 36.57
N THR A 113 -12.00 -25.87 36.87
CA THR A 113 -12.31 -27.08 37.64
C THR A 113 -12.84 -26.66 39.01
N GLY A 114 -14.09 -27.00 39.33
CA GLY A 114 -14.66 -26.70 40.64
C GLY A 114 -13.93 -27.43 41.77
N PRO A 115 -13.88 -26.88 43.01
CA PRO A 115 -13.23 -27.54 44.13
C PRO A 115 -14.01 -28.78 44.58
N THR A 116 -13.29 -29.84 44.93
CA THR A 116 -13.83 -31.04 45.57
C THR A 116 -14.07 -30.76 47.05
N GLY A 117 -15.33 -30.62 47.48
CA GLY A 117 -15.72 -30.51 48.89
C GLY A 117 -16.77 -29.43 49.17
N VAL A 118 -17.75 -29.75 50.01
CA VAL A 118 -19.09 -29.12 50.10
C VAL A 118 -19.08 -27.76 50.80
N GLY A 119 -19.80 -26.76 50.24
CA GLY A 119 -20.29 -25.64 51.06
C GLY A 119 -20.57 -24.28 50.44
N ALA A 120 -20.58 -24.07 49.12
CA ALA A 120 -21.20 -22.90 48.51
C ALA A 120 -21.47 -23.16 47.03
N THR A 121 -22.66 -22.81 46.54
CA THR A 121 -22.94 -22.71 45.11
C THR A 121 -21.84 -21.89 44.47
N GLY A 122 -21.09 -22.48 43.53
CA GLY A 122 -20.04 -21.75 42.81
C GLY A 122 -20.65 -20.50 42.20
N ALA A 123 -20.09 -19.33 42.54
CA ALA A 123 -20.53 -18.07 41.96
C ALA A 123 -20.56 -18.22 40.43
N THR A 124 -21.67 -17.82 39.81
CA THR A 124 -21.72 -17.70 38.35
C THR A 124 -20.49 -16.87 37.95
N GLY A 125 -19.62 -17.46 37.13
CA GLY A 125 -18.45 -16.74 36.62
C GLY A 125 -18.93 -15.40 36.04
N PRO A 126 -18.20 -14.29 36.27
CA PRO A 126 -18.62 -13.00 35.76
C PRO A 126 -18.93 -13.16 34.28
N THR A 127 -20.07 -12.63 33.83
CA THR A 127 -20.35 -12.51 32.40
C THR A 127 -19.10 -11.86 31.79
N GLY A 128 -18.42 -12.58 30.89
CA GLY A 128 -17.25 -12.04 30.21
C GLY A 128 -17.61 -10.65 29.67
N PRO A 129 -16.70 -9.66 29.72
CA PRO A 129 -17.02 -8.31 29.28
C PRO A 129 -17.73 -8.42 27.94
N ALA A 130 -18.91 -7.81 27.83
CA ALA A 130 -19.64 -7.76 26.57
C ALA A 130 -18.61 -7.36 25.52
N GLY A 131 -18.36 -8.25 24.56
CA GLY A 131 -17.35 -8.03 23.54
C GLY A 131 -17.58 -6.62 23.02
N SER A 132 -16.54 -5.77 23.06
CA SER A 132 -16.66 -4.35 22.71
C SER A 132 -17.52 -4.28 21.47
N THR A 133 -18.74 -3.76 21.60
CA THR A 133 -19.57 -3.52 20.44
C THR A 133 -18.77 -2.49 19.68
N GLY A 134 -18.13 -2.91 18.58
CA GLY A 134 -17.49 -1.98 17.67
C GLY A 134 -18.51 -0.87 17.40
N PRO A 135 -18.09 0.41 17.35
CA PRO A 135 -19.01 1.54 17.37
C PRO A 135 -20.19 1.28 16.44
N GLY A 136 -21.36 1.05 17.04
CA GLY A 136 -22.58 0.82 16.31
C GLY A 136 -22.92 2.11 15.60
N VAL A 137 -22.63 2.17 14.30
CA VAL A 137 -23.00 3.30 13.45
C VAL A 137 -24.51 3.29 13.33
N THR A 138 -25.17 4.15 14.10
CA THR A 138 -26.61 4.34 14.04
C THR A 138 -26.88 5.81 13.79
N VAL A 139 -27.58 6.05 12.68
CA VAL A 139 -28.13 7.31 12.14
C VAL A 139 -27.23 8.04 11.13
N LEU A 140 -27.58 7.87 9.86
CA LEU A 140 -27.32 8.85 8.81
C LEU A 140 -28.33 10.00 9.03
N THR A 141 -27.89 11.17 9.48
CA THR A 141 -28.77 12.34 9.49
C THR A 141 -29.03 12.77 8.04
N SER A 142 -30.09 13.54 7.78
CA SER A 142 -30.40 14.07 6.44
C SER A 142 -29.31 14.99 5.85
N ARG A 143 -28.26 15.29 6.62
CA ARG A 143 -27.07 16.05 6.21
C ARG A 143 -25.81 15.19 6.02
N GLY A 144 -25.88 13.86 6.21
CA GLY A 144 -24.77 12.95 5.93
C GLY A 144 -23.70 12.84 7.02
N ASP A 145 -23.90 13.45 8.19
CA ASP A 145 -22.96 13.37 9.30
C ASP A 145 -22.99 12.01 10.00
N LEU A 146 -21.81 11.40 10.19
CA LEU A 146 -21.64 10.16 10.95
C LEU A 146 -21.45 10.49 12.43
N LEU A 147 -22.47 10.16 13.23
CA LEU A 147 -22.46 10.27 14.67
C LEU A 147 -22.17 8.90 15.29
N TYR A 148 -21.27 8.84 16.27
CA TYR A 148 -21.16 7.67 17.14
C TYR A 148 -21.68 8.01 18.53
N ARG A 149 -22.20 7.01 19.26
CA ARG A 149 -22.40 7.12 20.70
C ARG A 149 -21.13 6.66 21.39
N ASP A 150 -20.60 7.49 22.28
CA ASP A 150 -19.50 7.07 23.13
C ASP A 150 -19.99 6.10 24.23
N ALA A 151 -19.05 5.55 25.00
CA ALA A 151 -19.36 4.61 26.08
C ALA A 151 -20.22 5.22 27.21
N ALA A 152 -20.36 6.56 27.25
CA ALA A 152 -21.23 7.27 28.18
C ALA A 152 -22.62 7.58 27.59
N GLY A 153 -22.89 7.16 26.34
CA GLY A 153 -24.17 7.34 25.66
C GLY A 153 -24.35 8.71 24.99
N ALA A 154 -23.35 9.58 25.00
CA ALA A 154 -23.40 10.88 24.36
C ALA A 154 -23.19 10.74 22.83
N GLN A 155 -24.03 11.41 22.04
CA GLN A 155 -23.82 11.51 20.59
C GLN A 155 -22.67 12.46 20.28
N ARG A 156 -21.66 11.98 19.57
CA ARG A 156 -20.47 12.74 19.18
C ARG A 156 -20.26 12.66 17.68
N LEU A 157 -19.86 13.79 17.11
CA LEU A 157 -19.49 13.87 15.70
C LEU A 157 -18.10 13.25 15.52
N ALA A 158 -17.99 12.27 14.63
CA ALA A 158 -16.74 11.59 14.33
C ALA A 158 -15.79 12.49 13.52
N ILE A 159 -15.25 13.55 14.12
CA ILE A 159 -14.13 14.30 13.54
C ILE A 159 -12.88 13.92 14.32
N GLY A 160 -12.23 12.85 13.86
CA GLY A 160 -10.93 12.39 14.35
C GLY A 160 -9.84 12.70 13.33
N ALA A 161 -8.99 13.68 13.68
CA ALA A 161 -7.82 14.17 12.94
C ALA A 161 -8.09 14.74 11.53
N ALA A 162 -7.41 15.85 11.22
CA ALA A 162 -7.50 16.51 9.92
C ALA A 162 -7.38 15.49 8.77
N ASN A 163 -8.34 15.54 7.83
CA ASN A 163 -8.44 14.78 6.57
C ASN A 163 -9.09 13.38 6.54
N THR A 164 -9.67 12.84 7.61
CA THR A 164 -10.39 11.55 7.49
C THR A 164 -11.85 11.76 7.05
N VAL A 165 -12.07 11.99 5.75
CA VAL A 165 -13.39 11.74 5.16
C VAL A 165 -13.61 10.23 5.21
N LEU A 166 -14.58 9.77 5.99
CA LEU A 166 -15.07 8.38 5.94
C LEU A 166 -15.67 8.16 4.55
N ARG A 167 -14.82 7.72 3.63
CA ARG A 167 -15.17 7.38 2.27
C ARG A 167 -15.73 5.97 2.29
N SER A 168 -16.81 5.78 1.54
CA SER A 168 -17.44 4.48 1.29
C SER A 168 -16.38 3.40 1.14
N ASN A 169 -16.59 2.28 1.83
CA ASN A 169 -15.74 1.11 1.72
C ASN A 169 -15.80 0.56 0.28
N GLY A 170 -14.97 1.10 -0.61
CA GLY A 170 -14.38 0.50 -1.80
C GLY A 170 -15.24 -0.23 -2.84
N SER A 171 -16.56 -0.35 -2.69
CA SER A 171 -17.38 -1.25 -3.52
C SER A 171 -18.62 -0.62 -4.14
N ASP A 172 -18.81 0.69 -4.04
CA ASP A 172 -19.87 1.36 -4.80
C ASP A 172 -19.38 1.61 -6.25
N PRO A 173 -19.85 0.85 -7.25
CA PRO A 173 -19.30 0.89 -8.62
C PRO A 173 -19.79 2.12 -9.39
N ALA A 174 -20.65 2.97 -8.79
CA ALA A 174 -21.30 4.07 -9.48
C ALA A 174 -20.50 5.39 -9.42
N TRP A 175 -19.70 5.62 -8.37
CA TRP A 175 -18.85 6.80 -8.20
C TRP A 175 -17.61 6.39 -7.40
N GLY A 176 -16.51 6.13 -8.11
CA GLY A 176 -15.36 5.36 -7.62
C GLY A 176 -14.81 5.74 -6.25
N ALA A 177 -14.16 4.75 -5.61
CA ALA A 177 -13.50 4.87 -4.32
C ALA A 177 -12.77 6.21 -4.19
N ALA A 178 -13.04 6.93 -3.10
CA ALA A 178 -12.64 8.31 -3.07
C ALA A 178 -11.12 8.46 -2.88
N ARG A 179 -10.55 9.31 -3.74
CA ARG A 179 -9.11 9.44 -4.04
C ARG A 179 -8.38 10.32 -3.06
N GLU A 180 -7.23 9.90 -2.54
CA GLU A 180 -6.40 10.77 -1.70
C GLU A 180 -6.21 12.13 -2.39
N VAL A 181 -6.64 13.22 -1.74
CA VAL A 181 -6.49 14.58 -2.25
C VAL A 181 -5.17 15.14 -1.75
N LEU A 182 -4.30 15.53 -2.67
CA LEU A 182 -3.00 16.09 -2.33
C LEU A 182 -3.14 17.46 -1.67
N THR A 183 -2.32 17.69 -0.64
CA THR A 183 -2.13 18.98 0.03
C THR A 183 -0.74 19.57 -0.23
N GLY A 184 0.05 18.92 -1.08
CA GLY A 184 1.41 19.31 -1.44
C GLY A 184 1.93 18.46 -2.61
N ASN A 185 3.02 18.92 -3.22
CA ASN A 185 3.69 18.16 -4.28
C ASN A 185 4.16 16.79 -3.75
N ARG A 186 4.20 15.78 -4.61
CA ARG A 186 4.62 14.43 -4.25
C ARG A 186 5.66 13.87 -5.19
N SER A 187 6.65 13.20 -4.63
CA SER A 187 7.67 12.48 -5.38
C SER A 187 7.58 10.99 -5.11
N TYR A 188 7.62 10.21 -6.18
CA TYR A 188 7.86 8.77 -6.15
C TYR A 188 9.22 8.47 -6.77
N PHE A 189 9.80 7.34 -6.41
CA PHE A 189 11.09 6.87 -6.90
C PHE A 189 10.95 5.50 -7.53
N VAL A 190 11.70 5.28 -8.61
CA VAL A 190 11.77 4.00 -9.33
C VAL A 190 13.24 3.61 -9.45
N ARG A 191 13.59 2.37 -9.09
CA ARG A 191 14.96 1.85 -9.12
C ARG A 191 14.98 0.38 -9.54
N SER A 192 16.07 -0.07 -10.15
CA SER A 192 16.25 -1.48 -10.52
C SER A 192 16.38 -2.43 -9.32
N ASP A 193 16.73 -1.90 -8.15
CA ASP A 193 16.76 -2.60 -6.84
C ASP A 193 15.52 -2.29 -5.98
N GLY A 194 14.45 -1.77 -6.58
CA GLY A 194 13.20 -1.42 -5.92
C GLY A 194 12.28 -2.61 -5.63
N SER A 195 11.07 -2.33 -5.16
CA SER A 195 10.00 -3.30 -4.93
C SER A 195 8.63 -2.70 -5.26
N ASP A 196 7.77 -3.42 -5.96
CA ASP A 196 6.40 -2.94 -6.26
C ASP A 196 5.40 -3.20 -5.13
N SER A 197 5.86 -3.81 -4.03
CA SER A 197 5.07 -4.04 -2.82
C SER A 197 5.11 -2.87 -1.82
N ASN A 198 5.90 -1.83 -2.09
CA ASN A 198 6.00 -0.64 -1.24
C ASN A 198 5.12 0.53 -1.77
N ASN A 199 5.33 1.73 -1.22
CA ASN A 199 4.64 2.96 -1.64
C ASN A 199 5.49 3.87 -2.54
N GLY A 200 6.73 3.51 -2.83
CA GLY A 200 7.65 4.23 -3.70
C GLY A 200 8.09 5.62 -3.21
N LEU A 201 7.84 5.98 -1.95
CA LEU A 201 8.14 7.31 -1.43
C LEU A 201 9.59 7.48 -0.95
N ALA A 202 10.33 6.38 -0.81
CA ALA A 202 11.73 6.39 -0.37
C ALA A 202 12.68 6.12 -1.54
N ASN A 203 13.70 6.97 -1.72
CA ASN A 203 14.74 6.76 -2.73
C ASN A 203 15.83 5.79 -2.23
N THR A 204 15.45 4.56 -1.93
CA THR A 204 16.36 3.50 -1.47
C THR A 204 16.00 2.17 -2.12
N GLY A 205 16.95 1.24 -2.17
CA GLY A 205 16.66 -0.15 -2.55
C GLY A 205 15.54 -0.72 -1.66
N GLY A 206 14.59 -1.42 -2.27
CA GLY A 206 13.38 -1.94 -1.60
C GLY A 206 12.36 -0.88 -1.12
N GLY A 207 12.69 0.41 -1.12
CA GLY A 207 11.79 1.53 -0.74
C GLY A 207 11.22 2.30 -1.94
N ALA A 208 11.93 2.28 -3.07
CA ALA A 208 11.47 2.75 -4.36
C ALA A 208 10.66 1.66 -5.08
N PHE A 209 9.81 2.05 -6.03
CA PHE A 209 9.16 1.09 -6.92
C PHE A 209 10.19 0.37 -7.79
N LEU A 210 9.90 -0.89 -8.14
CA LEU A 210 10.71 -1.65 -9.09
C LEU A 210 10.38 -1.25 -10.53
N THR A 211 9.10 -0.99 -10.81
CA THR A 211 8.63 -0.69 -12.16
C THR A 211 8.09 0.73 -12.31
N VAL A 212 8.31 1.31 -13.49
CA VAL A 212 7.75 2.63 -13.85
C VAL A 212 6.23 2.56 -13.91
N GLN A 213 5.66 1.45 -14.41
CA GLN A 213 4.20 1.26 -14.46
C GLN A 213 3.57 1.32 -13.08
N LYS A 214 4.18 0.69 -12.07
CA LYS A 214 3.66 0.75 -10.69
C LYS A 214 3.60 2.19 -10.18
N ALA A 215 4.65 2.98 -10.41
CA ALA A 215 4.67 4.37 -10.03
C ALA A 215 3.58 5.20 -10.75
N VAL A 216 3.37 4.95 -12.05
CA VAL A 216 2.32 5.60 -12.84
C VAL A 216 0.93 5.25 -12.32
N ASP A 217 0.67 3.98 -12.02
CA ASP A 217 -0.61 3.52 -11.50
C ASP A 217 -0.89 4.08 -10.09
N THR A 218 0.14 4.13 -9.24
CA THR A 218 0.03 4.76 -7.90
C THR A 218 -0.24 6.25 -8.00
N ALA A 219 0.46 6.98 -8.87
CA ALA A 219 0.22 8.40 -9.07
C ALA A 219 -1.21 8.66 -9.60
N ALA A 220 -1.69 7.85 -10.54
CA ALA A 220 -3.02 7.99 -11.15
C ALA A 220 -4.19 7.68 -10.19
N ALA A 221 -3.91 7.07 -9.03
CA ALA A 221 -4.91 6.86 -7.98
C ALA A 221 -5.23 8.15 -7.21
N LEU A 222 -4.36 9.17 -7.28
CA LEU A 222 -4.47 10.43 -6.53
C LEU A 222 -5.48 11.40 -7.18
N ASP A 223 -6.04 12.29 -6.36
CA ASP A 223 -6.55 13.58 -6.80
C ASP A 223 -5.50 14.64 -6.47
N CYS A 224 -4.96 15.26 -7.50
CA CYS A 224 -3.79 16.11 -7.38
C CYS A 224 -4.14 17.51 -6.91
N SER A 225 -5.44 17.89 -6.93
CA SER A 225 -5.85 19.28 -6.78
C SER A 225 -5.02 20.17 -7.73
N ILE A 226 -4.13 21.01 -7.22
CA ILE A 226 -3.22 21.86 -8.00
C ILE A 226 -1.74 21.42 -7.91
N TYR A 227 -1.46 20.34 -7.17
CA TYR A 227 -0.10 19.92 -6.84
C TYR A 227 0.49 18.96 -7.86
N ASN A 228 1.81 19.07 -8.04
CA ASN A 228 2.54 18.26 -9.00
C ASN A 228 2.93 16.91 -8.40
N VAL A 229 2.96 15.88 -9.25
CA VAL A 229 3.53 14.57 -8.90
C VAL A 229 4.71 14.27 -9.82
N THR A 230 5.84 13.89 -9.23
CA THR A 230 7.07 13.57 -9.95
C THR A 230 7.48 12.13 -9.68
N ILE A 231 7.63 11.35 -10.74
CA ILE A 231 8.18 9.99 -10.72
C ILE A 231 9.64 10.08 -11.14
N ASN A 232 10.55 9.94 -10.18
CA ASN A 232 11.99 10.00 -10.40
C ASN A 232 12.52 8.60 -10.68
N ILE A 233 13.12 8.39 -11.85
CA ILE A 233 13.66 7.10 -12.28
C ILE A 233 15.18 7.14 -12.19
N ALA A 234 15.76 6.19 -11.46
CA ALA A 234 17.20 6.04 -11.35
C ALA A 234 17.84 5.45 -12.62
N ASP A 235 19.14 5.69 -12.79
CA ASP A 235 19.94 5.15 -13.89
C ASP A 235 19.87 3.61 -13.92
N ALA A 236 19.24 3.06 -14.96
CA ALA A 236 19.06 1.64 -15.20
C ALA A 236 18.35 1.40 -16.55
N THR A 237 18.24 0.13 -16.93
CA THR A 237 17.36 -0.33 -18.02
C THR A 237 16.09 -0.93 -17.43
N TYR A 238 14.95 -0.40 -17.83
CA TYR A 238 13.61 -0.87 -17.46
C TYR A 238 12.94 -1.51 -18.66
N THR A 239 12.48 -2.75 -18.51
CA THR A 239 11.96 -3.57 -19.61
C THR A 239 10.44 -3.58 -19.74
N GLY A 240 9.74 -3.04 -18.75
CA GLY A 240 8.28 -2.93 -18.76
C GLY A 240 7.78 -1.79 -19.65
N ALA A 241 6.77 -2.07 -20.47
CA ALA A 241 6.02 -1.04 -21.18
C ALA A 241 5.28 -0.13 -20.19
N VAL A 242 5.15 1.15 -20.52
CA VAL A 242 4.48 2.15 -19.67
C VAL A 242 3.21 2.64 -20.33
N THR A 243 2.07 2.32 -19.74
CA THR A 243 0.76 2.88 -20.08
C THR A 243 0.47 4.06 -19.16
N LEU A 244 0.48 5.25 -19.74
CA LEU A 244 0.10 6.49 -19.07
C LEU A 244 -1.40 6.49 -18.80
N ARG A 245 -1.79 7.12 -17.69
CA ARG A 245 -3.17 7.06 -17.16
C ARG A 245 -3.86 8.41 -17.21
N GLN A 246 -5.19 8.37 -17.12
CA GLN A 246 -6.00 9.54 -16.77
C GLN A 246 -5.54 10.11 -15.43
N MET A 247 -5.73 11.40 -15.26
CA MET A 247 -5.35 12.13 -14.05
C MET A 247 -6.56 12.88 -13.50
N PHE A 248 -6.52 13.16 -12.19
CA PHE A 248 -7.53 13.94 -11.49
C PHE A 248 -6.84 15.14 -10.84
N GLY A 249 -7.43 16.33 -11.00
CA GLY A 249 -6.82 17.60 -10.65
C GLY A 249 -6.13 18.29 -11.84
N SER A 250 -5.56 19.47 -11.58
CA SER A 250 -4.91 20.36 -12.54
C SER A 250 -3.38 20.41 -12.40
N GLY A 251 -2.81 19.66 -11.44
CA GLY A 251 -1.36 19.51 -11.29
C GLY A 251 -0.72 18.74 -12.46
N THR A 252 0.61 18.79 -12.55
CA THR A 252 1.37 18.10 -13.60
C THR A 252 1.93 16.77 -13.12
N PHE A 253 1.87 15.74 -13.98
CA PHE A 253 2.55 14.46 -13.74
C PHE A 253 3.80 14.39 -14.61
N SER A 254 4.94 14.21 -13.94
CA SER A 254 6.24 14.20 -14.60
C SER A 254 6.95 12.89 -14.34
N ILE A 255 7.41 12.24 -15.40
CA ILE A 255 8.38 11.16 -15.35
C ILE A 255 9.75 11.79 -15.63
N VAL A 256 10.68 11.67 -14.70
CA VAL A 256 12.00 12.32 -14.76
C VAL A 256 13.08 11.27 -14.58
N GLY A 257 13.86 11.03 -15.62
CA GLY A 257 15.06 10.19 -15.59
C GLY A 257 16.33 11.02 -15.40
N ASN A 258 17.40 10.61 -16.07
CA ASN A 258 18.67 11.31 -16.04
C ASN A 258 18.70 12.46 -17.02
N THR A 259 18.59 13.65 -16.47
CA THR A 259 18.35 14.83 -17.26
C THR A 259 19.62 15.48 -17.85
N THR A 260 20.79 14.97 -17.46
CA THR A 260 22.08 15.31 -18.05
C THR A 260 22.45 14.32 -19.15
N THR A 261 22.18 13.03 -18.89
CA THR A 261 22.53 11.92 -19.77
C THR A 261 21.32 10.98 -19.93
N PRO A 262 20.35 11.32 -20.82
CA PRO A 262 19.12 10.52 -20.99
C PRO A 262 19.36 9.04 -21.29
N ALA A 263 20.49 8.73 -21.94
CA ALA A 263 20.94 7.37 -22.23
C ALA A 263 21.18 6.49 -20.99
N ASN A 264 21.30 7.06 -19.78
CA ASN A 264 21.46 6.30 -18.55
C ASN A 264 20.14 5.72 -18.01
N VAL A 265 18.98 6.29 -18.40
CA VAL A 265 17.66 5.78 -18.01
C VAL A 265 16.98 5.25 -19.26
N VAL A 266 17.01 3.94 -19.45
CA VAL A 266 16.56 3.30 -20.69
C VAL A 266 15.24 2.58 -20.48
N ILE A 267 14.20 2.98 -21.20
CA ILE A 267 12.95 2.21 -21.34
C ILE A 267 13.08 1.34 -22.58
N SER A 268 13.32 0.04 -22.39
CA SER A 268 13.69 -0.91 -23.44
C SER A 268 12.67 -2.04 -23.54
N VAL A 269 11.76 -2.00 -24.51
CA VAL A 269 10.61 -2.89 -24.56
C VAL A 269 10.69 -3.87 -25.74
N THR A 270 10.42 -5.15 -25.49
CA THR A 270 10.57 -6.18 -26.53
C THR A 270 9.46 -6.15 -27.58
N SER A 271 8.18 -6.23 -27.16
CA SER A 271 7.05 -6.42 -28.07
C SER A 271 5.85 -5.53 -27.71
N SER A 272 6.12 -4.25 -27.46
CA SER A 272 5.11 -3.23 -27.14
C SER A 272 5.75 -1.84 -27.29
N ASN A 273 4.97 -0.78 -27.08
CA ASN A 273 5.51 0.57 -27.10
C ASN A 273 6.21 0.89 -25.77
N CYS A 274 7.25 1.74 -25.79
CA CYS A 274 7.86 2.21 -24.53
C CYS A 274 6.82 2.97 -23.69
N PHE A 275 6.13 3.91 -24.33
CA PHE A 275 5.01 4.65 -23.76
C PHE A 275 3.76 4.54 -24.62
N THR A 276 2.63 4.23 -24.00
CA THR A 276 1.30 4.29 -24.61
C THR A 276 0.42 5.24 -23.80
N ALA A 277 -0.26 6.15 -24.48
CA ALA A 277 -1.15 7.12 -23.87
C ALA A 277 -2.43 7.22 -24.68
N SER A 278 -3.55 6.76 -24.12
CA SER A 278 -4.86 6.87 -24.75
C SER A 278 -5.82 7.50 -23.77
N ASP A 279 -6.38 8.66 -24.14
CA ASP A 279 -7.15 9.50 -23.23
C ASP A 279 -6.44 9.73 -21.89
N ALA A 280 -5.11 9.76 -21.88
CA ALA A 280 -4.33 9.97 -20.66
C ALA A 280 -4.33 11.45 -20.27
N GLY A 281 -4.10 11.74 -18.98
CA GLY A 281 -3.90 13.12 -18.52
C GLY A 281 -2.69 13.79 -19.17
N PRO A 282 -2.45 15.08 -18.92
CA PRO A 282 -1.24 15.73 -19.39
C PRO A 282 0.00 15.18 -18.66
N TRP A 283 0.91 14.56 -19.41
CA TRP A 283 2.15 13.99 -18.87
C TRP A 283 3.37 14.72 -19.43
N SER A 284 4.38 14.93 -18.57
CA SER A 284 5.73 15.31 -18.98
C SER A 284 6.67 14.11 -18.84
N ILE A 285 7.52 13.88 -19.82
CA ILE A 285 8.59 12.87 -19.79
C ILE A 285 9.91 13.59 -20.06
N ASP A 286 10.85 13.48 -19.14
CA ASP A 286 12.13 14.19 -19.18
C ASP A 286 13.32 13.27 -18.91
N GLY A 287 14.35 13.31 -19.75
CA GLY A 287 15.64 12.69 -19.44
C GLY A 287 15.65 11.16 -19.54
N VAL A 288 15.00 10.59 -20.55
CA VAL A 288 14.97 9.12 -20.76
C VAL A 288 15.35 8.74 -22.19
N LYS A 289 15.92 7.55 -22.34
CA LYS A 289 16.06 6.85 -23.61
C LYS A 289 14.90 5.89 -23.82
N MET A 290 14.36 5.84 -25.03
CA MET A 290 13.30 4.92 -25.44
C MET A 290 13.79 4.02 -26.57
N GLN A 291 13.60 2.70 -26.48
CA GLN A 291 13.96 1.76 -27.54
C GLN A 291 13.08 0.51 -27.53
N THR A 292 12.91 -0.10 -28.71
CA THR A 292 12.16 -1.35 -28.88
C THR A 292 12.92 -2.38 -29.73
N THR A 293 12.69 -3.68 -29.49
CA THR A 293 13.53 -4.75 -30.08
C THR A 293 12.82 -5.63 -31.11
N THR A 294 11.64 -6.17 -30.79
CA THR A 294 10.90 -7.10 -31.68
C THR A 294 9.74 -6.39 -32.37
N SER A 295 9.00 -5.57 -31.63
CA SER A 295 7.92 -4.73 -32.18
C SER A 295 7.60 -3.56 -31.25
N GLY A 296 6.81 -2.61 -31.76
CA GLY A 296 6.35 -1.43 -31.02
C GLY A 296 7.21 -0.19 -31.24
N ILE A 297 6.68 0.95 -30.82
CA ILE A 297 7.27 2.28 -31.05
C ILE A 297 7.69 2.95 -29.73
N CYS A 298 8.41 4.07 -29.79
CA CYS A 298 8.81 4.76 -28.55
C CYS A 298 7.61 5.39 -27.84
N LEU A 299 6.79 6.17 -28.55
CA LEU A 299 5.60 6.82 -28.00
C LEU A 299 4.40 6.66 -28.93
N ASN A 300 3.34 6.05 -28.42
CA ASN A 300 2.03 6.00 -29.05
C ASN A 300 1.04 6.87 -28.26
N ALA A 301 0.54 7.95 -28.85
CA ALA A 301 -0.40 8.87 -28.20
C ALA A 301 -1.70 9.00 -29.02
N THR A 302 -2.85 8.77 -28.38
CA THR A 302 -4.20 8.86 -28.96
C THR A 302 -5.19 9.45 -27.96
N GLY A 303 -6.39 9.80 -28.45
CA GLY A 303 -7.46 10.35 -27.62
C GLY A 303 -7.11 11.73 -27.07
N ARG A 304 -7.80 12.17 -26.02
CA ARG A 304 -7.59 13.50 -25.39
C ARG A 304 -6.34 13.52 -24.53
N THR A 305 -5.18 13.33 -25.15
CA THR A 305 -3.90 13.21 -24.50
C THR A 305 -2.99 14.37 -24.89
N THR A 306 -2.28 14.96 -23.91
CA THR A 306 -1.14 15.85 -24.17
C THR A 306 0.12 15.30 -23.53
N ILE A 307 1.15 15.02 -24.33
CA ILE A 307 2.45 14.56 -23.83
C ILE A 307 3.51 15.63 -24.12
N THR A 308 4.24 16.05 -23.09
CA THR A 308 5.41 16.92 -23.24
C THR A 308 6.68 16.08 -23.10
N LEU A 309 7.55 16.14 -24.10
CA LEU A 309 8.84 15.47 -24.13
C LEU A 309 9.97 16.48 -23.95
N ARG A 310 10.91 16.14 -23.07
CA ARG A 310 12.08 16.96 -22.72
C ARG A 310 13.29 16.03 -22.68
N ARG A 311 14.41 16.40 -23.33
CA ARG A 311 15.67 15.64 -23.28
C ARG A 311 15.49 14.14 -23.47
N ILE A 312 14.92 13.75 -24.61
CA ILE A 312 14.66 12.35 -24.95
C ILE A 312 15.76 11.85 -25.90
N ASP A 313 16.21 10.62 -25.67
CA ASP A 313 17.00 9.86 -26.64
C ASP A 313 16.11 8.78 -27.28
N PHE A 314 15.82 8.92 -28.58
CA PHE A 314 15.16 7.87 -29.35
C PHE A 314 16.22 6.91 -29.89
N GLY A 315 16.25 5.71 -29.32
CA GLY A 315 17.13 4.62 -29.70
C GLY A 315 16.59 3.78 -30.86
N ALA A 316 17.15 2.58 -31.00
CA ALA A 316 16.68 1.62 -32.00
C ALA A 316 15.20 1.29 -31.79
N THR A 317 14.44 1.28 -32.87
CA THR A 317 12.99 1.08 -32.81
C THR A 317 12.55 0.07 -33.86
N ALA A 318 12.04 -1.07 -33.38
CA ALA A 318 11.58 -2.16 -34.23
C ALA A 318 10.27 -1.82 -34.96
N GLY A 319 9.46 -0.91 -34.40
CA GLY A 319 8.21 -0.46 -34.98
C GLY A 319 8.38 0.53 -36.13
N ALA A 320 7.23 0.96 -36.65
CA ALA A 320 7.18 1.89 -37.77
C ALA A 320 7.69 3.28 -37.39
N GLN A 321 7.48 3.75 -36.16
CA GLN A 321 7.76 5.13 -35.79
C GLN A 321 8.52 5.29 -34.46
N HIS A 322 9.18 6.43 -34.23
CA HIS A 322 9.51 6.81 -32.85
C HIS A 322 8.26 7.36 -32.16
N ILE A 323 7.63 8.36 -32.77
CA ILE A 323 6.40 8.98 -32.25
C ILE A 323 5.26 8.76 -33.23
N SER A 324 4.15 8.24 -32.71
CA SER A 324 2.85 8.25 -33.36
C SER A 324 1.87 9.10 -32.56
N ALA A 325 1.43 10.22 -33.13
CA ALA A 325 0.33 11.02 -32.62
C ALA A 325 -0.91 10.74 -33.49
N GLY A 326 -1.87 10.02 -32.92
CA GLY A 326 -3.14 9.69 -33.54
C GLY A 326 -4.29 10.56 -33.02
N SER A 327 -5.51 10.26 -33.49
CA SER A 327 -6.73 11.08 -33.29
C SER A 327 -6.81 11.76 -31.91
N GLY A 328 -6.89 13.08 -31.92
CA GLY A 328 -7.06 13.91 -30.71
C GLY A 328 -5.81 14.17 -29.86
N ALA A 329 -4.70 13.49 -30.14
CA ALA A 329 -3.49 13.62 -29.33
C ALA A 329 -2.66 14.84 -29.71
N ARG A 330 -1.98 15.40 -28.71
CA ARG A 330 -0.98 16.45 -28.87
C ARG A 330 0.34 16.01 -28.24
N VAL A 331 1.43 16.03 -29.00
CA VAL A 331 2.78 15.75 -28.51
C VAL A 331 3.62 17.00 -28.68
N ILE A 332 4.21 17.46 -27.58
CA ILE A 332 5.01 18.68 -27.51
C ILE A 332 6.45 18.29 -27.24
N MET A 333 7.34 18.53 -28.19
CA MET A 333 8.79 18.45 -27.99
C MET A 333 9.27 19.83 -27.56
N ASN A 334 9.51 19.97 -26.26
CA ASN A 334 10.02 21.20 -25.65
C ASN A 334 11.32 20.86 -24.94
N ALA A 335 12.30 20.42 -25.72
CA ALA A 335 13.57 19.93 -25.24
C ALA A 335 14.69 20.86 -25.72
N THR A 336 15.60 21.26 -24.83
CA THR A 336 16.83 21.95 -25.26
C THR A 336 17.63 21.06 -26.23
N THR A 337 17.57 19.74 -26.02
CA THR A 337 18.22 18.71 -26.86
C THR A 337 17.32 17.49 -27.02
N LEU A 338 17.13 17.00 -28.24
CA LEU A 338 16.57 15.69 -28.57
C LEU A 338 17.65 14.86 -29.25
N THR A 339 17.80 13.58 -28.91
CA THR A 339 18.79 12.69 -29.53
C THR A 339 18.09 11.61 -30.35
N LEU A 340 18.63 11.31 -31.53
CA LEU A 340 18.29 10.15 -32.35
C LEU A 340 19.52 9.23 -32.40
N SER A 341 19.58 8.28 -31.47
CA SER A 341 20.66 7.27 -31.38
C SER A 341 20.33 5.96 -32.10
N GLY A 342 19.11 5.83 -32.60
CA GLY A 342 18.68 4.82 -33.56
C GLY A 342 17.50 5.36 -34.36
N GLY A 343 16.89 4.50 -35.17
CA GLY A 343 15.78 4.89 -36.04
C GLY A 343 14.73 3.81 -36.20
N PRO A 344 13.50 4.20 -36.59
CA PRO A 344 12.46 3.28 -36.98
C PRO A 344 12.52 3.02 -38.49
N THR A 345 11.64 2.15 -39.01
CA THR A 345 11.60 1.82 -40.45
C THR A 345 10.73 2.76 -41.29
N PHE A 346 9.73 3.42 -40.69
CA PHE A 346 8.77 4.25 -41.42
C PHE A 346 9.00 5.74 -41.22
N ALA A 347 8.82 6.27 -40.00
CA ALA A 347 8.99 7.70 -39.73
C ALA A 347 9.48 8.02 -38.32
N ALA A 348 10.33 9.04 -38.18
CA ALA A 348 10.68 9.52 -36.84
C ALA A 348 9.42 10.06 -36.15
N TRP A 349 8.65 10.91 -36.83
CA TRP A 349 7.44 11.53 -36.28
C TRP A 349 6.27 11.42 -37.24
N SER A 350 5.14 10.94 -36.71
CA SER A 350 3.91 10.72 -37.47
C SER A 350 2.73 11.43 -36.82
N THR A 351 1.91 12.08 -37.64
CA THR A 351 0.61 12.63 -37.24
C THR A 351 -0.53 12.09 -38.10
N GLN A 352 -1.66 11.79 -37.45
CA GLN A 352 -2.87 11.34 -38.13
C GLN A 352 -4.13 11.90 -37.46
N ALA A 353 -5.20 12.08 -38.24
CA ALA A 353 -6.56 12.31 -37.75
C ALA A 353 -6.67 13.55 -36.84
N GLY A 354 -6.11 14.68 -37.30
CA GLY A 354 -6.12 15.95 -36.56
C GLY A 354 -5.17 16.01 -35.36
N ALA A 355 -4.31 14.99 -35.16
CA ALA A 355 -3.29 15.03 -34.12
C ALA A 355 -2.24 16.11 -34.38
N VAL A 356 -1.60 16.56 -33.31
CA VAL A 356 -0.63 17.66 -33.37
C VAL A 356 0.71 17.22 -32.79
N ILE A 357 1.79 17.48 -33.53
CA ILE A 357 3.15 17.48 -33.00
C ILE A 357 3.69 18.92 -33.05
N GLU A 358 4.18 19.42 -31.92
CA GLU A 358 4.81 20.74 -31.83
C GLU A 358 6.24 20.60 -31.37
N CYS A 359 7.15 21.31 -32.02
CA CYS A 359 8.54 21.38 -31.62
C CYS A 359 8.93 22.83 -31.34
N PHE A 360 9.42 23.09 -30.12
CA PHE A 360 9.83 24.41 -29.67
C PHE A 360 11.32 24.42 -29.32
N SER A 361 12.09 25.32 -29.95
CA SER A 361 13.51 25.60 -29.64
C SER A 361 14.34 24.34 -29.37
N THR A 362 14.22 23.32 -30.24
CA THR A 362 14.79 21.99 -30.00
C THR A 362 15.91 21.69 -30.99
N THR A 363 17.09 21.35 -30.48
CA THR A 363 18.18 20.80 -31.30
C THR A 363 18.07 19.27 -31.36
N VAL A 364 17.92 18.72 -32.56
CA VAL A 364 17.91 17.28 -32.82
C VAL A 364 19.33 16.81 -33.16
N THR A 365 19.96 16.08 -32.26
CA THR A 365 21.29 15.50 -32.44
C THR A 365 21.15 14.07 -32.95
N VAL A 366 21.75 13.77 -34.09
CA VAL A 366 21.78 12.41 -34.66
C VAL A 366 23.11 11.78 -34.29
N THR A 367 23.08 10.58 -33.70
CA THR A 367 24.29 9.86 -33.27
C THR A 367 24.41 8.46 -33.89
N ALA A 368 23.52 8.12 -34.82
CA ALA A 368 23.57 6.89 -35.59
C ALA A 368 22.93 7.10 -36.96
N SER A 369 23.48 6.43 -37.98
CA SER A 369 22.85 6.38 -39.31
C SER A 369 21.71 5.36 -39.32
N PHE A 370 20.60 5.71 -39.95
CA PHE A 370 19.46 4.80 -40.12
C PHE A 370 18.61 5.16 -41.35
N THR A 371 17.79 4.21 -41.79
CA THR A 371 16.90 4.39 -42.95
C THR A 371 15.46 4.51 -42.48
N VAL A 372 14.76 5.52 -42.96
CA VAL A 372 13.31 5.70 -42.80
C VAL A 372 12.65 5.67 -44.18
N SER A 373 11.36 5.35 -44.22
CA SER A 373 10.58 5.60 -45.44
C SER A 373 10.41 7.11 -45.67
N ARG A 374 10.25 7.87 -44.58
CA ARG A 374 10.10 9.33 -44.55
C ARG A 374 10.50 9.85 -43.17
N PHE A 375 11.18 10.98 -43.02
CA PHE A 375 11.58 11.44 -41.69
C PHE A 375 10.39 11.94 -40.87
N VAL A 376 9.55 12.79 -41.45
CA VAL A 376 8.27 13.25 -40.86
C VAL A 376 7.10 12.88 -41.75
N ASP A 377 5.96 12.53 -41.15
CA ASP A 377 4.72 12.36 -41.89
C ASP A 377 3.49 12.97 -41.24
N GLY A 378 2.62 13.47 -42.11
CA GLY A 378 1.31 13.98 -41.76
C GLY A 378 0.24 13.41 -42.68
N SER A 379 -0.85 12.94 -42.08
CA SER A 379 -2.02 12.45 -42.79
C SER A 379 -3.32 12.83 -42.09
N LEU A 380 -4.44 12.76 -42.82
CA LEU A 380 -5.81 12.93 -42.29
C LEU A 380 -5.94 14.20 -41.41
N GLY A 381 -5.49 15.35 -41.92
CA GLY A 381 -5.55 16.63 -41.21
C GLY A 381 -4.60 16.77 -40.01
N GLY A 382 -3.63 15.86 -39.83
CA GLY A 382 -2.58 15.99 -38.82
C GLY A 382 -1.70 17.22 -39.04
N LEU A 383 -1.19 17.79 -37.95
CA LEU A 383 -0.34 18.99 -37.96
C LEU A 383 1.01 18.69 -37.31
N VAL A 384 2.10 18.98 -38.02
CA VAL A 384 3.44 19.06 -37.44
C VAL A 384 3.93 20.50 -37.50
N ASN A 385 4.03 21.16 -36.36
CA ASN A 385 4.61 22.49 -36.24
C ASN A 385 6.06 22.38 -35.76
N SER A 386 7.01 22.71 -36.63
CA SER A 386 8.40 22.33 -36.50
C SER A 386 9.38 23.46 -36.77
N GLY A 387 8.93 24.70 -36.96
CA GLY A 387 9.77 25.84 -37.41
C GLY A 387 10.84 26.33 -36.43
N SER A 388 11.08 25.62 -35.33
CA SER A 388 12.14 25.94 -34.36
C SER A 388 13.04 24.74 -34.09
N LEU A 389 13.23 23.88 -35.09
CA LEU A 389 14.14 22.75 -35.05
C LEU A 389 15.48 23.10 -35.69
N THR A 390 16.55 22.60 -35.09
CA THR A 390 17.87 22.52 -35.73
C THR A 390 18.34 21.07 -35.73
N PHE A 391 19.09 20.67 -36.75
CA PHE A 391 19.60 19.31 -36.88
C PHE A 391 21.13 19.31 -36.81
N SER A 392 21.69 18.48 -35.93
CA SER A 392 23.13 18.23 -35.81
C SER A 392 23.41 16.78 -36.20
N LEU A 393 23.89 16.57 -37.42
CA LEU A 393 24.08 15.22 -37.99
C LEU A 393 25.48 14.65 -37.78
N GLY A 394 26.50 15.50 -37.58
CA GLY A 394 27.89 15.05 -37.57
C GLY A 394 28.26 14.26 -38.83
N VAL A 395 28.70 13.02 -38.67
CA VAL A 395 29.03 12.07 -39.76
C VAL A 395 27.87 11.12 -40.10
N PHE A 396 26.75 11.22 -39.40
CA PHE A 396 25.64 10.30 -39.50
C PHE A 396 24.65 10.73 -40.59
N THR A 397 24.05 9.75 -41.25
CA THR A 397 23.13 9.97 -42.36
C THR A 397 21.79 9.32 -42.08
N ILE A 398 20.72 10.08 -42.29
CA ILE A 398 19.36 9.55 -42.37
C ILE A 398 19.00 9.41 -43.84
N THR A 399 18.74 8.19 -44.28
CA THR A 399 18.34 7.87 -45.65
C THR A 399 16.82 7.73 -45.76
N GLY A 400 16.26 8.07 -46.92
CA GLY A 400 14.81 8.08 -47.15
C GLY A 400 14.26 9.46 -47.46
N ALA A 401 12.94 9.56 -47.61
CA ALA A 401 12.27 10.82 -47.89
C ALA A 401 12.37 11.77 -46.70
N ARG A 402 12.46 13.08 -46.94
CA ARG A 402 12.49 14.08 -45.86
C ARG A 402 11.12 14.24 -45.20
N TYR A 403 10.06 14.15 -45.98
CA TYR A 403 8.69 14.23 -45.48
C TYR A 403 7.70 13.63 -46.47
N ILE A 404 6.53 13.21 -45.97
CA ILE A 404 5.33 13.03 -46.79
C ILE A 404 4.16 13.73 -46.10
N VAL A 405 3.45 14.58 -46.83
CA VAL A 405 2.24 15.25 -46.34
C VAL A 405 1.07 14.89 -47.24
N ALA A 406 0.06 14.23 -46.68
CA ALA A 406 -1.09 13.75 -47.42
C ALA A 406 -2.42 14.11 -46.74
N THR A 407 -3.49 14.05 -47.52
CA THR A 407 -4.88 14.09 -47.01
C THR A 407 -5.14 15.26 -46.07
N ASN A 408 -4.91 16.47 -46.59
CA ASN A 408 -5.08 17.75 -45.91
C ASN A 408 -4.26 17.94 -44.62
N ALA A 409 -3.25 17.11 -44.36
CA ALA A 409 -2.30 17.36 -43.29
C ALA A 409 -1.40 18.56 -43.60
N VAL A 410 -0.78 19.11 -42.56
CA VAL A 410 0.11 20.25 -42.66
C VAL A 410 1.41 19.94 -41.92
N ILE A 411 2.54 20.16 -42.59
CA ILE A 411 3.83 20.28 -41.93
C ILE A 411 4.28 21.72 -42.11
N ASN A 412 4.39 22.44 -40.99
CA ASN A 412 4.85 23.81 -40.93
C ASN A 412 6.29 23.83 -40.40
N THR A 413 7.21 24.27 -41.24
CA THR A 413 8.64 24.41 -40.97
C THR A 413 9.05 25.87 -40.74
N GLY A 414 8.11 26.81 -40.76
CA GLY A 414 8.40 28.24 -40.60
C GLY A 414 9.29 28.80 -41.71
N GLY A 415 9.19 28.26 -42.93
CA GLY A 415 10.02 28.67 -44.07
C GLY A 415 11.37 27.95 -44.18
N GLY A 416 11.53 26.77 -43.56
CA GLY A 416 12.76 25.97 -43.60
C GLY A 416 13.14 25.39 -44.97
N GLY A 417 12.24 25.49 -45.96
CA GLY A 417 12.44 25.00 -47.33
C GLY A 417 12.41 23.49 -47.46
N ALA A 418 12.45 22.97 -48.70
CA ALA A 418 12.27 21.53 -48.99
C ALA A 418 13.38 20.60 -48.43
N SER A 419 14.47 21.17 -47.88
CA SER A 419 15.59 20.46 -47.26
C SER A 419 15.63 20.57 -45.74
N TYR A 420 14.58 21.12 -45.12
CA TYR A 420 14.56 21.38 -43.69
C TYR A 420 14.77 20.12 -42.84
N PHE A 421 14.12 19.02 -43.21
CA PHE A 421 14.28 17.73 -42.54
C PHE A 421 15.41 16.91 -43.17
N PRO A 422 16.13 16.10 -42.36
CA PRO A 422 17.13 15.19 -42.87
C PRO A 422 16.49 14.10 -43.75
N GLY A 423 17.26 13.62 -44.74
CA GLY A 423 16.80 12.64 -45.70
C GLY A 423 17.51 12.80 -47.05
N THR A 424 17.84 11.68 -47.67
CA THR A 424 18.50 11.62 -48.98
C THR A 424 17.53 11.74 -50.16
N VAL A 425 16.24 11.55 -49.94
CA VAL A 425 15.19 11.64 -50.96
C VAL A 425 14.32 12.87 -50.70
N ALA A 426 13.93 13.58 -51.76
CA ALA A 426 13.03 14.73 -51.66
C ALA A 426 11.69 14.35 -51.01
N GLY A 427 11.11 15.27 -50.25
CA GLY A 427 9.77 15.07 -49.70
C GLY A 427 8.66 15.25 -50.73
N SER A 428 7.44 14.81 -50.40
CA SER A 428 6.29 14.91 -51.29
C SER A 428 5.02 15.36 -50.58
N THR A 429 4.12 15.96 -51.36
CA THR A 429 2.78 16.37 -50.92
C THR A 429 1.72 15.77 -51.84
N SER A 430 0.60 15.31 -51.30
CA SER A 430 -0.51 14.76 -52.08
C SER A 430 -1.86 15.01 -51.40
N THR A 431 -2.97 14.88 -52.14
CA THR A 431 -4.35 14.93 -51.59
C THR A 431 -4.56 16.14 -50.66
N GLY A 432 -4.18 17.34 -51.12
CA GLY A 432 -4.33 18.58 -50.34
C GLY A 432 -3.37 18.76 -49.17
N GLY A 433 -2.41 17.85 -48.95
CA GLY A 433 -1.36 18.01 -47.96
C GLY A 433 -0.46 19.21 -48.25
N GLN A 434 -0.03 19.92 -47.21
CA GLN A 434 0.75 21.15 -47.33
C GLN A 434 2.08 21.05 -46.56
N TYR A 435 3.15 21.47 -47.21
CA TYR A 435 4.46 21.64 -46.61
C TYR A 435 4.86 23.11 -46.76
N ILE A 436 4.92 23.83 -45.64
CA ILE A 436 5.07 25.30 -45.60
C ILE A 436 6.22 25.76 -44.72
#